data_AF-A0A2K1P6K5-F1
#
_entry.id   AF-A0A2K1P6K5-F1
#
_cell.length_a   1.000
_cell.length_b   1.000
_cell.length_c   1.000
_cell.angle_alpha   90.00
_cell.angle_beta   90.00
_cell.angle_gamma   90.00
#
_symmetry.space_group_name_H-M   'P 1'
#
loop_
_entity.id
_entity.type
_entity.pdbx_description
1 polymer ?
#
loop_
_entity_poly.entity_id
_entity_poly.type
_entity_poly.pdbx_seq_one_letter_code
_entity_poly.pdbx_strand_id
1 'polypeptide(L)'
;MSHLNLEDGANDVYLEDNYAYVADSDNGLTIVDVSNPIEPKVVGHYFTGWAESVYIKDNYAYAANYLNGLVILDVSNSENPTLVADMLWLSLYGISGN
;
A
#
# COMPACT_ATOMS: atom_id res chain seq x y z
N MET A 1 -17.42 19.78 -1.58
CA MET A 1 -16.11 19.12 -1.45
C MET A 1 -16.37 17.63 -1.41
N SER A 2 -15.93 16.90 -2.43
CA SER A 2 -15.86 15.44 -2.37
C SER A 2 -14.63 15.06 -1.54
N HIS A 3 -14.79 14.06 -0.68
CA HIS A 3 -13.69 13.39 0.02
C HIS A 3 -13.89 11.90 -0.23
N LEU A 4 -12.81 11.17 -0.51
CA LEU A 4 -12.84 9.72 -0.58
C LEU A 4 -12.68 9.19 0.85
N ASN A 5 -13.63 8.37 1.29
CA ASN A 5 -13.53 7.70 2.59
C ASN A 5 -12.87 6.34 2.38
N LEU A 6 -11.77 6.11 3.10
CA LEU A 6 -11.05 4.83 3.11
C LEU A 6 -11.45 3.95 4.31
N GLU A 7 -12.53 4.32 5.00
CA GLU A 7 -13.08 3.66 6.20
C GLU A 7 -12.18 3.70 7.45
N ASP A 8 -10.86 3.74 7.29
CA ASP A 8 -9.86 3.90 8.36
C ASP A 8 -9.01 5.18 8.18
N GLY A 9 -8.02 5.38 9.04
CA GLY A 9 -7.06 6.46 8.99
C GLY A 9 -6.06 6.30 7.83
N ALA A 10 -5.91 7.34 7.02
CA ALA A 10 -4.77 7.47 6.11
C ALA A 10 -3.57 8.06 6.86
N ASN A 11 -2.48 7.30 6.98
CA ASN A 11 -1.27 7.72 7.69
C ASN A 11 -0.29 8.46 6.78
N ASP A 12 -0.20 8.06 5.51
CA ASP A 12 0.70 8.63 4.52
C ASP A 12 0.14 8.50 3.10
N VAL A 13 0.58 9.36 2.18
CA VAL A 13 0.24 9.30 0.76
C VAL A 13 1.45 9.62 -0.10
N TYR A 14 1.72 8.77 -1.08
CA TYR A 14 2.69 9.01 -2.14
C TYR A 14 1.99 9.18 -3.48
N LEU A 15 2.37 10.20 -4.24
CA LEU A 15 1.84 10.47 -5.58
C LEU A 15 2.87 10.10 -6.64
N GLU A 16 2.44 9.30 -7.61
CA GLU A 16 3.19 9.01 -8.83
C GLU A 16 2.23 9.01 -10.02
N ASP A 17 2.53 9.83 -11.04
CA ASP A 17 1.67 10.07 -12.19
C ASP A 17 0.21 10.39 -11.82
N ASN A 18 -0.72 9.46 -12.13
CA ASN A 18 -2.15 9.58 -11.87
C ASN A 18 -2.61 8.78 -10.66
N TYR A 19 -1.69 8.21 -9.88
CA TYR A 19 -2.03 7.34 -8.77
C TYR A 19 -1.57 7.92 -7.43
N ALA A 20 -2.44 7.80 -6.45
CA ALA A 20 -2.11 8.00 -5.05
C ALA A 20 -2.02 6.64 -4.35
N TYR A 21 -0.88 6.39 -3.74
CA TYR A 21 -0.60 5.21 -2.93
C TYR A 21 -0.76 5.63 -1.48
N VAL A 22 -1.74 5.06 -0.78
CA VAL A 22 -2.12 5.46 0.57
C VAL A 22 -1.76 4.36 1.55
N ALA A 23 -0.99 4.71 2.57
CA ALA A 23 -0.83 3.86 3.75
C ALA A 23 -2.10 3.99 4.60
N ASP A 24 -2.98 3.02 4.45
CA ASP A 24 -4.38 3.06 4.87
C ASP A 24 -4.60 2.25 6.17
N SER A 25 -3.77 2.56 7.17
CA SER A 25 -3.79 1.92 8.50
C SER A 25 -3.99 0.41 8.43
N ASP A 26 -5.08 -0.14 8.99
CA ASP A 26 -5.32 -1.57 9.09
C ASP A 26 -5.70 -2.20 7.73
N ASN A 27 -6.01 -1.41 6.70
CA ASN A 27 -6.22 -1.92 5.34
C ASN A 27 -4.90 -2.20 4.62
N GLY A 28 -3.79 -1.58 5.04
CA GLY A 28 -2.48 -1.74 4.38
C GLY A 28 -2.27 -0.72 3.27
N LEU A 29 -2.04 -1.18 2.03
CA LEU A 29 -1.82 -0.29 0.89
C LEU A 29 -3.11 -0.16 0.05
N THR A 30 -3.63 1.06 -0.07
CA THR A 30 -4.72 1.40 -0.98
C THR A 30 -4.20 2.24 -2.15
N ILE A 31 -4.57 1.89 -3.38
CA ILE A 31 -4.15 2.60 -4.60
C ILE A 31 -5.37 3.28 -5.21
N VAL A 32 -5.26 4.59 -5.43
CA VAL A 32 -6.34 5.45 -5.88
C VAL A 32 -5.94 6.12 -7.20
N ASP A 33 -6.76 5.95 -8.24
CA ASP A 33 -6.69 6.78 -9.44
C ASP A 33 -7.20 8.19 -9.10
N VAL A 34 -6.30 9.17 -9.25
CA VAL A 34 -6.51 10.59 -9.02
C VAL A 34 -6.38 11.42 -10.30
N SER A 35 -6.44 10.79 -11.47
CA SER A 35 -6.44 11.46 -12.79
C SER A 35 -7.57 12.49 -12.92
N ASN A 36 -8.72 12.22 -12.30
CA ASN A 36 -9.77 13.19 -12.08
C ASN A 36 -9.83 13.60 -10.59
N PRO A 37 -9.27 14.77 -10.20
CA PRO A 37 -9.14 15.14 -8.80
C PRO A 37 -10.48 15.44 -8.09
N ILE A 38 -11.57 15.63 -8.83
CA ILE A 38 -12.91 15.81 -8.23
C ILE A 38 -13.69 14.49 -8.08
N GLU A 39 -13.21 13.42 -8.70
CA GLU A 39 -13.82 12.08 -8.69
C GLU A 39 -12.74 10.98 -8.60
N PRO A 40 -11.96 10.93 -7.50
CA PRO A 40 -10.95 9.90 -7.28
C PRO A 40 -11.59 8.52 -7.09
N LYS A 41 -10.88 7.46 -7.51
CA LYS A 41 -11.39 6.08 -7.49
C LYS A 41 -10.36 5.12 -6.94
N VAL A 42 -10.75 4.30 -5.96
CA VAL A 42 -9.92 3.17 -5.53
C VAL A 42 -9.84 2.18 -6.68
N VAL A 43 -8.63 1.87 -7.13
CA VAL A 43 -8.37 0.95 -8.24
C VAL A 43 -7.67 -0.32 -7.81
N GLY A 44 -6.94 -0.28 -6.69
CA GLY A 44 -6.24 -1.44 -6.16
C GLY A 44 -6.06 -1.37 -4.65
N HIS A 45 -5.75 -2.53 -4.07
CA HIS A 45 -5.54 -2.68 -2.65
C HIS A 45 -4.67 -3.92 -2.40
N TYR A 46 -3.78 -3.84 -1.42
CA TYR A 46 -3.07 -4.99 -0.88
C TYR A 46 -2.99 -4.90 0.63
N PHE A 47 -3.47 -5.94 1.31
CA PHE A 47 -3.35 -6.03 2.75
C PHE A 47 -1.89 -6.31 3.15
N THR A 48 -1.19 -5.30 3.66
CA THR A 48 0.19 -5.41 4.15
C THR A 48 0.27 -5.51 5.69
N GLY A 49 -0.88 -5.47 6.37
CA GLY A 49 -0.98 -5.19 7.81
C GLY A 49 -1.09 -3.69 8.06
N TRP A 50 -0.78 -3.27 9.30
CA TRP A 50 -0.91 -1.87 9.71
C TRP A 50 0.16 -0.99 9.04
N ALA A 51 -0.22 -0.34 7.92
CA ALA A 51 0.68 0.49 7.13
C ALA A 51 0.74 1.93 7.67
N GLU A 52 1.96 2.42 7.87
CA GLU A 52 2.25 3.74 8.45
C GLU A 52 2.84 4.70 7.43
N SER A 53 3.62 4.19 6.46
CA SER A 53 4.22 5.00 5.41
C SER A 53 4.42 4.19 4.15
N VAL A 54 4.40 4.89 3.01
CA VAL A 54 4.63 4.30 1.69
C VAL A 54 5.58 5.17 0.88
N TYR A 55 6.50 4.50 0.19
CA TYR A 55 7.37 5.13 -0.81
C TYR A 55 7.34 4.31 -2.09
N ILE A 56 7.25 4.98 -3.24
CA ILE A 56 7.27 4.33 -4.55
C ILE A 56 8.60 4.63 -5.24
N LYS A 57 9.18 3.58 -5.83
CA LYS A 57 10.33 3.71 -6.73
C LYS A 57 10.23 2.68 -7.84
N ASP A 58 10.25 3.18 -9.08
CA ASP A 58 9.99 2.37 -10.27
C ASP A 58 8.65 1.63 -10.09
N ASN A 59 8.60 0.32 -10.27
CA ASN A 59 7.37 -0.47 -10.12
C ASN A 59 7.15 -0.99 -8.69
N TYR A 60 7.88 -0.49 -7.69
CA TYR A 60 7.85 -1.07 -6.35
C TYR A 60 7.35 -0.09 -5.29
N ALA A 61 6.38 -0.57 -4.50
CA ALA A 61 5.94 0.09 -3.29
C ALA A 61 6.65 -0.49 -2.07
N TYR A 62 7.23 0.38 -1.25
CA TYR A 62 7.89 0.07 0.00
C TYR A 62 6.98 0.57 1.13
N ALA A 63 6.28 -0.36 1.77
CA ALA A 63 5.35 -0.06 2.85
C ALA A 63 6.00 -0.39 4.21
N ALA A 64 6.15 0.62 5.05
CA ALA A 64 6.52 0.45 6.45
C ALA A 64 5.28 0.03 7.24
N ASN A 65 5.32 -1.18 7.80
CA ASN A 65 4.22 -1.77 8.54
C ASN A 65 4.61 -1.97 10.01
N TYR A 66 3.73 -1.60 10.94
CA TYR A 66 3.99 -1.68 12.38
C TYR A 66 4.30 -3.12 12.84
N LEU A 67 3.59 -4.11 12.27
CA LEU A 67 3.74 -5.53 12.64
C LEU A 67 4.73 -6.30 11.76
N ASN A 68 4.83 -5.92 10.49
CA ASN A 68 5.53 -6.71 9.46
C ASN A 68 6.89 -6.12 9.03
N GLY A 69 7.31 -5.01 9.65
CA GLY A 69 8.54 -4.32 9.29
C GLY A 69 8.42 -3.67 7.91
N LEU A 70 9.17 -4.16 6.93
CA LEU A 70 9.12 -3.67 5.55
C LEU A 70 8.40 -4.67 4.65
N VAL A 71 7.38 -4.21 3.93
CA VAL A 71 6.71 -4.98 2.88
C VAL A 71 7.02 -4.32 1.54
N ILE A 72 7.41 -5.13 0.56
CA ILE A 72 7.74 -4.70 -0.80
C ILE A 72 6.70 -5.31 -1.73
N LEU A 73 5.99 -4.46 -2.45
CA LEU A 73 4.97 -4.86 -3.42
C LEU A 73 5.40 -4.44 -4.83
N ASP A 74 5.12 -5.28 -5.82
CA ASP A 74 5.11 -4.89 -7.23
C ASP A 74 3.75 -4.24 -7.53
N VAL A 75 3.81 -2.97 -7.95
CA VAL A 75 2.66 -2.12 -8.28
C VAL A 75 2.63 -1.73 -9.75
N SER A 76 3.39 -2.43 -10.62
CA SER A 76 3.37 -2.24 -12.08
C SER A 76 1.96 -2.38 -12.68
N ASN A 77 1.12 -3.22 -12.05
CA ASN A 77 -0.31 -3.20 -12.26
C ASN A 77 -0.99 -2.65 -11.00
N SER A 78 -1.39 -1.37 -11.06
CA SER A 78 -2.03 -0.66 -9.95
C SER A 78 -3.38 -1.24 -9.54
N GLU A 79 -4.05 -2.01 -10.41
CA GLU A 79 -5.30 -2.71 -10.06
C GLU A 79 -5.06 -4.06 -9.37
N ASN A 80 -3.85 -4.61 -9.49
CA ASN A 80 -3.51 -5.92 -8.94
C ASN A 80 -2.07 -5.92 -8.39
N PRO A 81 -1.80 -5.19 -7.29
CA PRO A 81 -0.53 -5.22 -6.61
C PRO A 81 -0.20 -6.63 -6.11
N THR A 82 1.08 -7.01 -6.10
CA THR A 82 1.52 -8.35 -5.66
C THR A 82 2.70 -8.28 -4.70
N LEU A 83 2.78 -9.21 -3.75
CA LEU A 83 3.90 -9.30 -2.82
C LEU A 83 5.17 -9.75 -3.53
N VAL A 84 6.23 -8.94 -3.38
CA VAL A 84 7.59 -9.30 -3.79
C VAL A 84 8.34 -9.90 -2.63
N ALA A 85 8.29 -9.24 -1.48
CA ALA A 85 8.95 -9.68 -0.26
C ALA A 85 8.32 -9.00 0.97
N ASP A 86 8.44 -9.65 2.10
CA ASP A 86 8.23 -9.03 3.41
C ASP A 86 9.42 -9.35 4.34
N MET A 87 9.67 -8.45 5.28
CA MET A 87 10.56 -8.69 6.41
C MET A 87 9.73 -9.02 7.67
N LEU A 88 8.77 -9.93 7.53
CA LEU A 88 8.04 -10.46 8.67
C LEU A 88 9.03 -10.99 9.71
N TRP A 89 8.78 -10.70 10.99
CA TRP A 89 9.59 -11.25 12.08
C TRP A 89 9.71 -12.79 11.97
N LEU A 90 8.70 -13.46 11.44
CA LEU A 90 8.69 -14.90 11.19
C LEU A 90 9.60 -15.36 10.03
N SER A 91 9.83 -14.52 9.01
CA SER A 91 10.73 -14.85 7.89
C SER A 91 12.21 -14.82 8.34
N LEU A 92 12.54 -13.98 9.33
CA LEU A 92 13.86 -13.94 9.96
C LEU A 92 14.17 -15.17 10.85
N TYR A 93 13.16 -15.85 11.38
CA TYR A 93 13.32 -17.05 12.23
C TYR A 93 13.01 -18.37 11.53
N GLY A 94 12.76 -18.37 10.22
CA GLY A 94 12.60 -19.60 9.42
C GLY A 94 11.37 -20.44 9.76
N ILE A 95 10.36 -19.85 10.39
CA ILE A 95 9.06 -20.49 10.66
C ILE A 95 8.08 -20.10 9.56
N SER A 96 8.41 -20.47 8.32
CA SER A 96 7.42 -20.52 7.25
C SER A 96 6.60 -21.79 7.45
N GLY A 97 5.42 -21.65 8.05
CA GLY A 97 4.39 -22.69 7.98
C GLY A 97 3.96 -22.86 6.52
N ASN A 98 3.89 -24.13 6.10
CA ASN A 98 3.54 -24.59 4.74
C ASN A 98 2.32 -23.92 4.13
#